data_AF-R5KKM9-F1
#
_entry.id   AF-R5KKM9-F1
#
_cell.length_a   1.000
_cell.length_b   1.000
_cell.length_c   1.000
_cell.angle_alpha   90.00
_cell.angle_beta   90.00
_cell.angle_gamma   90.00
#
_symmetry.space_group_name_H-M   'P 1'
#
loop_
_entity.id
_entity.type
_entity.pdbx_description
1 polymer ?
#
loop_
_entity_poly.entity_id
_entity_poly.type
_entity_poly.pdbx_seq_one_letter_code
_entity_poly.pdbx_strand_id
1 'polypeptide(L)'
;MSGLPKGFKAGGLCTNKNNPINKTFTFCTKASFEGVDFYSTNAMTYVFINAGKEWQTLDIMLDIPQILGRQRLDINPFRHDAVIYYKTKPDCLSEQEFRLQQTAMELETEQFINGFNNAPDSMKERLIKLVRDRADDKKFVDDYVDVLQVNGRQTLGINTLVQMAMWNKWHQRSHYYNNSCQLMASIQSAIAKNVNRNEVKNFEAWYYSAKDNDRLKGYSDFRNTYTEYDPFILQNPFIDIRYHDWYGKLGYDKLARLNFDEQKVEQEYNSFCNHEPIAQECRNVFETGRFYTKAEVKRMLQNIYDSLGLIGRKAKSTELGSYLNAKERMITDDEGNRKEGYEILP
;
A
#
# COMPACT_ATOMS: atom_id res chain seq x y z
N MET A 1 -15.52 -17.25 34.50
CA MET A 1 -16.78 -16.48 34.66
C MET A 1 -16.52 -15.06 34.17
N SER A 2 -17.31 -14.52 33.27
CA SER A 2 -17.14 -13.15 32.76
C SER A 2 -17.32 -12.15 33.91
N GLY A 3 -16.31 -11.32 34.20
CA GLY A 3 -16.34 -10.29 35.25
C GLY A 3 -17.29 -9.11 34.96
N LEU A 4 -18.44 -9.36 34.33
CA LEU A 4 -19.43 -8.34 34.01
C LEU A 4 -20.32 -8.04 35.22
N PRO A 5 -20.72 -6.77 35.43
CA PRO A 5 -21.67 -6.41 36.48
C PRO A 5 -23.00 -7.15 36.33
N LYS A 6 -23.69 -7.35 37.46
CA LYS A 6 -24.99 -8.02 37.50
C LYS A 6 -26.00 -7.33 36.57
N GLY A 7 -26.64 -8.10 35.69
CA GLY A 7 -27.60 -7.59 34.70
C GLY A 7 -27.03 -7.43 33.28
N PHE A 8 -25.71 -7.48 33.11
CA PHE A 8 -25.07 -7.46 31.80
C PHE A 8 -24.71 -8.87 31.32
N LYS A 9 -24.85 -9.10 30.02
CA LYS A 9 -24.46 -10.34 29.35
C LYS A 9 -23.64 -9.99 28.11
N ALA A 10 -22.58 -10.75 27.86
CA ALA A 10 -21.82 -10.64 26.62
C ALA A 10 -22.56 -11.38 25.50
N GLY A 11 -22.64 -10.76 24.31
CA GLY A 11 -23.37 -11.31 23.16
C GLY A 11 -24.90 -11.20 23.29
N GLY A 12 -25.63 -11.65 22.25
CA GLY A 12 -27.09 -11.73 22.27
C GLY A 12 -27.84 -10.52 21.70
N LEU A 13 -27.27 -9.84 20.71
CA LEU A 13 -27.99 -8.82 19.94
C LEU A 13 -29.04 -9.46 19.04
N CYS A 14 -30.23 -8.85 19.00
CA CYS A 14 -31.31 -9.32 18.15
C CYS A 14 -30.99 -8.99 16.69
N THR A 15 -30.86 -10.01 15.85
CA THR A 15 -30.57 -9.88 14.41
C THR A 15 -31.83 -9.84 13.55
N ASN A 16 -33.02 -9.92 14.15
CA ASN A 16 -34.28 -9.89 13.41
C ASN A 16 -34.62 -8.46 12.99
N LYS A 17 -34.43 -8.16 11.70
CA LYS A 17 -34.74 -6.86 11.09
C LYS A 17 -36.22 -6.48 11.19
N ASN A 18 -37.13 -7.45 11.05
CA ASN A 18 -38.57 -7.20 10.93
C ASN A 18 -39.26 -7.04 12.29
N ASN A 19 -38.71 -7.66 13.33
CA ASN A 19 -39.22 -7.54 14.70
C ASN A 19 -38.07 -7.54 15.70
N PRO A 20 -37.33 -6.42 15.82
CA PRO A 20 -36.13 -6.38 16.65
C PRO A 20 -36.46 -6.28 18.13
N ILE A 21 -35.80 -7.12 18.94
CA ILE A 21 -35.86 -7.06 20.40
C ILE A 21 -34.66 -6.24 20.89
N ASN A 22 -34.90 -4.96 21.12
CA ASN A 22 -33.86 -4.01 21.53
C ASN A 22 -33.68 -3.98 23.05
N LYS A 23 -32.41 -3.88 23.49
CA LYS A 23 -32.06 -3.60 24.89
C LYS A 23 -31.94 -2.09 25.08
N THR A 24 -32.25 -1.60 26.28
CA THR A 24 -32.12 -0.18 26.62
C THR A 24 -30.70 0.35 26.43
N PHE A 25 -29.70 -0.44 26.85
CA PHE A 25 -28.29 -0.12 26.68
C PHE A 25 -27.59 -1.28 26.00
N THR A 26 -26.85 -0.96 24.95
CA THR A 26 -25.93 -1.88 24.29
C THR A 26 -24.55 -1.24 24.31
N PHE A 27 -23.61 -1.90 24.98
CA PHE A 27 -22.23 -1.47 25.01
C PHE A 27 -21.44 -2.24 23.96
N CYS A 28 -20.77 -1.50 23.08
CA CYS A 28 -19.97 -2.05 22.00
C CYS A 28 -18.51 -1.66 22.21
N THR A 29 -17.61 -2.61 22.03
CA THR A 29 -16.17 -2.33 21.88
C THR A 29 -15.86 -2.19 20.39
N LYS A 30 -14.67 -1.66 20.05
CA LYS A 30 -14.23 -1.53 18.64
C LYS A 30 -14.38 -2.84 17.85
N ALA A 31 -14.07 -3.98 18.49
CA ALA A 31 -14.21 -5.31 17.89
C ALA A 31 -15.64 -5.71 17.49
N SER A 32 -16.68 -5.03 17.98
CA SER A 32 -18.08 -5.32 17.64
C SER A 32 -18.55 -4.66 16.34
N PHE A 33 -17.86 -3.63 15.84
CA PHE A 33 -18.26 -2.89 14.65
C PHE A 33 -17.94 -3.60 13.34
N GLU A 34 -17.14 -4.66 13.38
CA GLU A 34 -16.72 -5.41 12.19
C GLU A 34 -17.75 -6.44 11.70
N GLY A 35 -18.85 -6.69 12.44
CA GLY A 35 -19.79 -7.74 12.03
C GLY A 35 -21.20 -7.71 12.62
N VAL A 36 -21.61 -6.64 13.32
CA VAL A 36 -22.92 -6.60 13.98
C VAL A 36 -23.77 -5.46 13.46
N ASP A 37 -24.94 -5.78 12.92
CA ASP A 37 -25.96 -4.81 12.50
C ASP A 37 -26.98 -4.58 13.62
N PHE A 38 -27.37 -3.33 13.81
CA PHE A 38 -28.38 -2.90 14.77
C PHE A 38 -29.70 -2.59 14.04
N TYR A 39 -30.78 -3.11 14.61
CA TYR A 39 -32.13 -2.90 14.13
C TYR A 39 -32.95 -2.22 15.22
N SER A 40 -32.85 -0.90 15.36
CA SER A 40 -33.70 -0.16 16.28
C SER A 40 -34.38 0.99 15.58
N THR A 41 -35.65 1.23 15.90
CA THR A 41 -36.47 2.32 15.35
C THR A 41 -36.21 3.66 16.03
N ASN A 42 -35.46 3.70 17.13
CA ASN A 42 -35.26 4.93 17.92
C ASN A 42 -33.95 4.94 18.75
N ALA A 43 -32.99 4.07 18.48
CA ALA A 43 -31.72 4.08 19.21
C ALA A 43 -30.84 5.26 18.79
N MET A 44 -30.27 5.93 19.79
CA MET A 44 -29.25 6.96 19.63
C MET A 44 -27.85 6.38 19.82
N THR A 45 -26.89 6.94 19.10
CA THR A 45 -25.49 6.49 19.15
C THR A 45 -24.66 7.43 20.02
N TYR A 46 -23.92 6.85 20.97
CA TYR A 46 -22.96 7.58 21.82
C TYR A 46 -21.58 6.99 21.63
N VAL A 47 -20.60 7.82 21.26
CA VAL A 47 -19.22 7.40 21.00
C VAL A 47 -18.30 8.00 22.05
N PHE A 48 -17.51 7.16 22.73
CA PHE A 48 -16.58 7.58 23.77
C PHE A 48 -15.14 7.34 23.31
N ILE A 49 -14.37 8.42 23.19
CA ILE A 49 -13.00 8.42 22.67
C ILE A 49 -12.06 8.96 23.74
N ASN A 50 -11.00 8.23 24.06
CA ASN A 50 -10.00 8.70 25.02
C ASN A 50 -8.61 8.69 24.40
N ALA A 51 -8.07 9.88 24.09
CA ALA A 51 -6.74 9.98 23.51
C ALA A 51 -5.59 9.54 24.45
N GLY A 52 -5.88 9.40 25.74
CA GLY A 52 -4.95 8.83 26.72
C GLY A 52 -4.79 7.31 26.59
N LYS A 53 -5.72 6.61 25.92
CA LYS A 53 -5.65 5.16 25.69
C LYS A 53 -5.28 4.89 24.24
N GLU A 54 -4.14 4.24 24.05
CA GLU A 54 -3.48 4.16 22.74
C GLU A 54 -4.31 3.42 21.68
N TRP A 55 -5.03 2.39 22.09
CA TRP A 55 -5.89 1.59 21.22
C TRP A 55 -7.20 2.28 20.83
N GLN A 56 -7.52 3.45 21.41
CA GLN A 56 -8.75 4.20 21.10
C GLN A 56 -8.51 5.39 20.14
N THR A 57 -7.25 5.70 19.82
CA THR A 57 -6.90 6.83 18.94
C THR A 57 -6.75 6.47 17.47
N LEU A 58 -6.65 5.18 17.14
CA LEU A 58 -6.40 4.73 15.78
C LEU A 58 -7.67 4.78 14.94
N ASP A 59 -7.59 5.45 13.80
CA ASP A 59 -8.53 5.41 12.67
C ASP A 59 -9.98 5.82 12.97
N ILE A 60 -10.16 6.74 13.91
CA ILE A 60 -11.48 7.25 14.31
C ILE A 60 -12.31 7.82 13.15
N MET A 61 -11.63 8.33 12.12
CA MET A 61 -12.24 8.87 10.89
C MET A 61 -12.89 7.78 10.03
N LEU A 62 -12.41 6.54 10.14
CA LEU A 62 -13.01 5.37 9.50
C LEU A 62 -14.01 4.70 10.44
N ASP A 63 -13.69 4.61 11.74
CA ASP A 63 -14.52 3.94 12.73
C ASP A 63 -15.91 4.61 12.86
N ILE A 64 -15.98 5.94 13.02
CA ILE A 64 -17.27 6.63 13.28
C ILE A 64 -18.29 6.40 12.14
N PRO A 65 -17.93 6.59 10.86
CA PRO A 65 -18.84 6.24 9.77
C PRO A 65 -19.27 4.78 9.76
N GLN A 66 -18.36 3.85 10.08
CA GLN A 66 -18.70 2.43 10.17
C GLN A 66 -19.69 2.16 11.32
N ILE A 67 -19.47 2.75 12.49
CA ILE A 67 -20.35 2.66 13.67
C ILE A 67 -21.76 3.12 13.29
N LEU A 68 -21.87 4.32 12.71
CA LEU A 68 -23.16 4.88 12.28
C LEU A 68 -23.83 4.02 11.21
N GLY A 69 -23.04 3.48 10.26
CA GLY A 69 -23.52 2.58 9.21
C GLY A 69 -24.09 1.25 9.72
N ARG A 70 -23.79 0.84 10.95
CA ARG A 70 -24.37 -0.37 11.57
C ARG A 70 -25.80 -0.19 12.03
N GLN A 71 -26.32 1.03 12.18
CA GLN A 71 -27.75 1.24 12.35
C GLN A 71 -28.44 1.09 10.99
N ARG A 72 -29.24 0.03 10.80
CA ARG A 72 -29.76 -0.34 9.45
C ARG A 72 -31.19 0.11 9.15
N LEU A 73 -31.97 0.44 10.17
CA LEU A 73 -33.38 0.80 9.97
C LEU A 73 -33.51 2.28 9.60
N ASP A 74 -33.98 2.54 8.38
CA ASP A 74 -34.22 3.89 7.85
C ASP A 74 -35.30 4.66 8.64
N ILE A 75 -36.22 3.94 9.30
CA ILE A 75 -37.25 4.54 10.16
C ILE A 75 -36.68 5.17 11.44
N ASN A 76 -35.43 4.87 11.81
CA ASN A 76 -34.82 5.49 12.99
C ASN A 76 -34.42 6.94 12.69
N PRO A 77 -35.04 7.93 13.35
CA PRO A 77 -34.74 9.34 13.09
C PRO A 77 -33.30 9.71 13.48
N PHE A 78 -32.66 8.94 14.36
CA PHE A 78 -31.30 9.19 14.86
C PHE A 78 -30.23 8.34 14.15
N ARG A 79 -30.58 7.66 13.05
CA ARG A 79 -29.68 6.75 12.34
C ARG A 79 -28.35 7.40 11.94
N HIS A 80 -28.40 8.66 11.55
CA HIS A 80 -27.25 9.43 11.09
C HIS A 80 -26.66 10.35 12.17
N ASP A 81 -27.18 10.25 13.40
CA ASP A 81 -26.78 11.09 14.52
C ASP A 81 -25.90 10.31 15.51
N ALA A 82 -24.83 10.96 15.97
CA ALA A 82 -24.02 10.48 17.08
C ALA A 82 -23.65 11.63 18.01
N VAL A 83 -23.69 11.35 19.32
CA VAL A 83 -23.12 12.22 20.34
C VAL A 83 -21.74 11.69 20.70
N ILE A 84 -20.73 12.55 20.55
CA ILE A 84 -19.33 12.16 20.74
C ILE A 84 -18.78 12.80 22.02
N TYR A 85 -18.31 11.96 22.93
CA TYR A 85 -17.52 12.36 24.09
C TYR A 85 -16.06 12.02 23.83
N TYR A 86 -15.20 13.03 23.82
CA TYR A 86 -13.78 12.84 23.54
C TYR A 86 -12.89 13.49 24.60
N LYS A 87 -11.70 12.91 24.77
CA LYS A 87 -10.59 13.52 25.50
C LYS A 87 -9.43 13.76 24.54
N THR A 88 -8.93 15.00 24.47
CA THR A 88 -7.72 15.35 23.72
C THR A 88 -6.46 14.92 24.46
N LYS A 89 -5.32 14.90 23.76
CA LYS A 89 -4.01 14.68 24.36
C LYS A 89 -3.08 15.80 23.87
N PRO A 90 -3.13 16.98 24.51
CA PRO A 90 -2.15 18.03 24.26
C PRO A 90 -0.75 17.53 24.66
N ASP A 91 0.30 18.21 24.19
CA ASP A 91 1.71 17.85 24.44
C ASP A 91 2.15 16.55 23.76
N CYS A 92 1.83 16.43 22.47
CA CYS A 92 2.37 15.38 21.62
C CYS A 92 3.87 15.61 21.38
N LEU A 93 4.62 14.50 21.29
CA LEU A 93 6.03 14.50 20.89
C LEU A 93 6.20 15.28 19.58
N SER A 94 7.20 16.16 19.51
CA SER A 94 7.46 16.89 18.26
C SER A 94 7.88 15.94 17.13
N GLU A 95 7.73 16.36 15.88
CA GLU A 95 8.17 15.54 14.74
C GLU A 95 9.67 15.25 14.79
N GLN A 96 10.47 16.23 15.23
CA GLN A 96 11.92 16.06 15.34
C GLN A 96 12.28 15.01 16.40
N GLU A 97 11.70 15.10 17.60
CA GLU A 97 11.94 14.11 18.65
C GLU A 97 11.43 12.73 18.26
N PHE A 98 10.29 12.65 17.57
CA PHE A 98 9.77 11.39 17.04
C PHE A 98 10.70 10.78 16.01
N ARG A 99 11.17 11.57 15.03
CA ARG A 99 12.14 11.11 14.01
C ARG A 99 13.43 10.60 14.65
N LEU A 100 13.93 11.29 15.69
CA LEU A 100 15.11 10.83 16.42
C LEU A 100 14.89 9.45 17.07
N GLN A 101 13.71 9.22 17.67
CA GLN A 101 13.36 7.90 18.20
C GLN A 101 13.27 6.84 17.09
N GLN A 102 12.65 7.16 15.95
CA GLN A 102 12.54 6.23 14.82
C GLN A 102 13.90 5.87 14.25
N THR A 103 14.79 6.84 14.05
CA THR A 103 16.15 6.61 13.56
C THR A 103 17.00 5.80 14.55
N ALA A 104 16.84 6.02 15.86
CA ALA A 104 17.51 5.20 16.86
C ALA A 104 17.07 3.73 16.79
N MET A 105 15.77 3.48 16.66
CA MET A 105 15.24 2.11 16.50
C MET A 105 15.68 1.47 15.17
N GLU A 106 15.70 2.24 14.08
CA GLU A 106 16.20 1.78 12.77
C GLU A 106 17.68 1.37 12.87
N LEU A 107 18.51 2.16 13.53
CA LEU A 107 19.92 1.86 13.75
C LEU A 107 20.11 0.57 14.57
N GLU A 108 19.40 0.41 15.69
CA GLU A 108 19.44 -0.82 16.50
C GLU A 108 18.97 -2.04 15.68
N THR A 109 17.94 -1.87 14.85
CA THR A 109 17.44 -2.90 13.95
C THR A 109 18.51 -3.34 12.94
N GLU A 110 19.17 -2.39 12.30
CA GLU A 110 20.24 -2.65 11.34
C GLU A 110 21.42 -3.37 11.99
N GLN A 111 21.85 -2.92 13.18
CA GLN A 111 22.92 -3.57 13.93
C GLN A 111 22.57 -5.01 14.28
N PHE A 112 21.34 -5.27 14.74
CA PHE A 112 20.86 -6.60 15.07
C PHE A 112 20.84 -7.51 13.83
N ILE A 113 20.26 -7.05 12.72
CA ILE A 113 20.16 -7.82 11.47
C ILE A 113 21.55 -8.10 10.88
N ASN A 114 22.45 -7.11 10.89
CA ASN A 114 23.83 -7.29 10.45
C ASN A 114 24.57 -8.31 11.33
N GLY A 115 24.37 -8.26 12.65
CA GLY A 115 24.88 -9.27 13.58
C GLY A 115 24.36 -10.68 13.27
N PHE A 116 23.07 -10.80 12.98
CA PHE A 116 22.46 -12.07 12.58
C PHE A 116 23.02 -12.61 11.25
N ASN A 117 23.13 -11.76 10.23
CA ASN A 117 23.62 -12.16 8.90
C ASN A 117 25.06 -12.68 8.95
N ASN A 118 25.90 -12.07 9.79
CA ASN A 118 27.30 -12.46 9.99
C ASN A 118 27.51 -13.61 10.98
N ALA A 119 26.45 -14.07 11.67
CA ALA A 119 26.55 -15.15 12.63
C ALA A 119 26.67 -16.53 11.96
N PRO A 120 27.32 -17.52 12.59
CA PRO A 120 27.28 -18.92 12.15
C PRO A 120 25.86 -19.49 12.19
N ASP A 121 25.57 -20.48 11.35
CA ASP A 121 24.21 -21.06 11.25
C ASP A 121 23.68 -21.60 12.58
N SER A 122 24.54 -22.20 13.41
CA SER A 122 24.18 -22.67 14.75
C SER A 122 23.74 -21.55 15.70
N MET A 123 24.22 -20.33 15.49
CA MET A 123 23.82 -19.14 16.25
C MET A 123 22.57 -18.49 15.65
N LYS A 124 22.38 -18.54 14.33
CA LYS A 124 21.20 -18.00 13.66
C LYS A 124 19.91 -18.63 14.17
N GLU A 125 19.88 -19.96 14.32
CA GLU A 125 18.72 -20.66 14.89
C GLU A 125 18.38 -20.19 16.32
N ARG A 126 19.42 -19.95 17.14
CA ARG A 126 19.26 -19.44 18.50
C ARG A 126 18.72 -18.00 18.50
N LEU A 127 19.22 -17.14 17.62
CA LEU A 127 18.77 -15.75 17.49
C LEU A 127 17.31 -15.66 17.04
N ILE A 128 16.90 -16.49 16.08
CA ILE A 128 15.49 -16.59 15.65
C ILE A 128 14.59 -16.98 16.82
N LYS A 129 15.01 -17.96 17.62
CA LYS A 129 14.26 -18.37 18.81
C LYS A 129 14.16 -17.26 19.84
N LEU A 130 15.25 -16.53 20.10
CA LEU A 130 15.26 -15.40 21.03
C LEU A 130 14.29 -14.30 20.61
N VAL A 131 14.23 -13.94 19.32
CA VAL A 131 13.29 -12.93 18.81
C VAL A 131 11.85 -13.43 18.93
N ARG A 132 11.58 -14.70 18.58
CA ARG A 132 10.24 -15.30 18.71
C ARG A 132 9.74 -15.31 20.15
N ASP A 133 10.61 -15.68 21.08
CA ASP A 133 10.28 -15.86 22.49
C ASP A 133 10.33 -14.54 23.30
N ARG A 134 10.54 -13.39 22.64
CA ARG A 134 10.46 -12.06 23.29
C ARG A 134 9.09 -11.90 23.95
N ALA A 135 9.10 -11.40 25.18
CA ALA A 135 7.86 -11.04 25.88
C ALA A 135 7.11 -9.94 25.10
N ASP A 136 5.77 -10.00 25.11
CA ASP A 136 4.94 -9.11 24.29
C ASP A 136 5.14 -7.62 24.63
N ASP A 137 5.47 -7.29 25.88
CA ASP A 137 5.78 -5.93 26.35
C ASP A 137 7.18 -5.45 25.95
N LYS A 138 8.02 -6.34 25.42
CA LYS A 138 9.38 -6.05 24.93
C LYS A 138 9.50 -6.09 23.42
N LYS A 139 8.46 -6.55 22.72
CA LYS A 139 8.41 -6.52 21.26
C LYS A 139 8.31 -5.08 20.79
N PHE A 140 9.18 -4.72 19.86
CA PHE A 140 9.17 -3.43 19.16
C PHE A 140 9.30 -2.19 20.05
N VAL A 141 9.98 -2.32 21.19
CA VAL A 141 10.28 -1.21 22.09
C VAL A 141 11.53 -0.46 21.62
N ASP A 142 12.60 -1.21 21.34
CA ASP A 142 13.93 -0.67 21.03
C ASP A 142 14.35 -0.90 19.57
N ASP A 143 13.70 -1.84 18.85
CA ASP A 143 14.03 -2.22 17.47
C ASP A 143 12.78 -2.64 16.68
N TYR A 144 12.91 -2.85 15.37
CA TYR A 144 11.86 -3.35 14.46
C TYR A 144 12.09 -4.80 14.02
N VAL A 145 12.93 -5.55 14.73
CA VAL A 145 13.33 -6.90 14.32
C VAL A 145 12.18 -7.86 14.54
N ASP A 146 11.87 -8.63 13.50
CA ASP A 146 10.91 -9.72 13.57
C ASP A 146 11.37 -10.94 12.77
N VAL A 147 10.73 -12.07 13.02
CA VAL A 147 10.96 -13.31 12.29
C VAL A 147 10.13 -13.31 11.02
N LEU A 148 10.81 -13.26 9.87
CA LEU A 148 10.20 -13.33 8.55
C LEU A 148 10.31 -14.75 7.98
N GLN A 149 9.38 -15.10 7.11
CA GLN A 149 9.43 -16.33 6.30
C GLN A 149 9.78 -15.97 4.86
N VAL A 150 10.95 -16.42 4.39
CA VAL A 150 11.42 -16.19 3.02
C VAL A 150 11.76 -17.55 2.42
N ASN A 151 11.10 -17.91 1.33
CA ASN A 151 11.30 -19.20 0.64
C ASN A 151 11.18 -20.43 1.56
N GLY A 152 10.24 -20.39 2.52
CA GLY A 152 10.01 -21.46 3.50
C GLY A 152 11.07 -21.58 4.60
N ARG A 153 12.01 -20.63 4.69
CA ARG A 153 13.00 -20.54 5.76
C ARG A 153 12.76 -19.30 6.63
N GLN A 154 13.04 -19.46 7.91
CA GLN A 154 12.96 -18.37 8.88
C GLN A 154 14.24 -17.52 8.82
N THR A 155 14.06 -16.21 8.78
CA THR A 155 15.14 -15.22 8.87
C THR A 155 14.70 -14.08 9.77
N LEU A 156 15.64 -13.25 10.20
CA LEU A 156 15.33 -11.97 10.82
C LEU A 156 15.26 -10.88 9.76
N GLY A 157 14.34 -9.93 9.95
CA GLY A 157 14.19 -8.78 9.08
C GLY A 157 13.42 -7.65 9.76
N ILE A 158 13.25 -6.56 9.03
CA ILE A 158 12.55 -5.37 9.52
C ILE A 158 11.05 -5.59 9.40
N ASN A 159 10.32 -5.38 10.49
CA ASN A 159 8.86 -5.32 10.46
C ASN A 159 8.39 -3.92 10.05
N THR A 160 8.29 -3.69 8.75
CA THR A 160 7.84 -2.43 8.17
C THR A 160 6.41 -2.07 8.58
N LEU A 161 5.55 -3.06 8.87
CA LEU A 161 4.18 -2.78 9.33
C LEU A 161 4.16 -2.12 10.70
N VAL A 162 5.03 -2.56 11.61
CA VAL A 162 5.17 -1.94 12.93
C VAL A 162 5.74 -0.53 12.80
N GLN A 163 6.76 -0.34 11.96
CA GLN A 163 7.33 1.00 11.68
C GLN A 163 6.25 1.95 11.16
N MET A 164 5.47 1.54 10.16
CA MET A 164 4.33 2.31 9.63
C MET A 164 3.27 2.57 10.70
N ALA A 165 2.97 1.59 11.56
CA ALA A 165 2.00 1.75 12.63
C ALA A 165 2.45 2.79 13.68
N MET A 166 3.74 2.88 13.98
CA MET A 166 4.28 3.92 14.88
C MET A 166 4.15 5.31 14.27
N TRP A 167 4.48 5.46 12.98
CA TRP A 167 4.28 6.71 12.24
C TRP A 167 2.81 7.13 12.20
N ASN A 168 1.91 6.21 11.85
CA ASN A 168 0.48 6.46 11.83
C ASN A 168 -0.01 6.87 13.23
N LYS A 169 0.41 6.17 14.28
CA LYS A 169 0.06 6.49 15.67
C LYS A 169 0.50 7.90 16.07
N TRP A 170 1.74 8.28 15.77
CA TRP A 170 2.22 9.63 16.05
C TRP A 170 1.43 10.67 15.27
N HIS A 171 1.26 10.47 13.96
CA HIS A 171 0.52 11.37 13.10
C HIS A 171 -0.92 11.57 13.59
N GLN A 172 -1.63 10.48 13.90
CA GLN A 172 -3.01 10.54 14.39
C GLN A 172 -3.12 11.40 15.66
N ARG A 173 -2.17 11.25 16.59
CA ARG A 173 -2.14 12.03 17.84
C ARG A 173 -1.83 13.50 17.61
N SER A 174 -0.71 13.77 16.94
CA SER A 174 -0.21 15.12 16.72
C SER A 174 -1.15 15.94 15.84
N HIS A 175 -1.78 15.31 14.85
CA HIS A 175 -2.69 15.96 13.93
C HIS A 175 -4.11 16.06 14.51
N TYR A 176 -4.76 14.95 14.87
CA TYR A 176 -6.19 15.00 15.23
C TYR A 176 -6.43 15.27 16.72
N TYR A 177 -5.65 14.69 17.62
CA TYR A 177 -5.97 14.70 19.06
C TYR A 177 -5.28 15.82 19.85
N ASN A 178 -4.43 16.61 19.20
CA ASN A 178 -3.80 17.78 19.81
C ASN A 178 -4.80 18.95 19.98
N ASN A 179 -5.80 19.05 19.10
CA ASN A 179 -6.77 20.14 19.10
C ASN A 179 -8.22 19.62 18.94
N SER A 180 -9.11 20.04 19.83
CA SER A 180 -10.53 19.66 19.83
C SER A 180 -11.28 20.12 18.56
N CYS A 181 -11.03 21.33 18.09
CA CYS A 181 -11.64 21.88 16.87
C CYS A 181 -11.21 21.06 15.64
N GLN A 182 -9.93 20.70 15.56
CA GLN A 182 -9.40 19.90 14.47
C GLN A 182 -9.96 18.47 14.47
N LEU A 183 -10.07 17.84 15.65
CA LEU A 183 -10.71 16.55 15.81
C LEU A 183 -12.16 16.60 15.31
N MET A 184 -12.95 17.57 15.78
CA MET A 184 -14.36 17.69 15.42
C MET A 184 -14.56 18.00 13.93
N ALA A 185 -13.79 18.93 13.37
CA ALA A 185 -13.85 19.26 11.95
C ALA A 185 -13.48 18.05 11.07
N SER A 186 -12.48 17.27 11.48
CA SER A 186 -12.06 16.07 10.76
C SER A 186 -13.13 14.98 10.81
N ILE A 187 -13.75 14.75 11.98
CA ILE A 187 -14.87 13.80 12.12
C ILE A 187 -16.05 14.23 11.24
N GLN A 188 -16.44 15.50 11.31
CA GLN A 188 -17.51 16.05 10.48
C GLN A 188 -17.18 15.92 8.98
N SER A 189 -15.94 16.20 8.58
CA SER A 189 -15.48 16.01 7.21
C SER A 189 -15.54 14.54 6.79
N ALA A 190 -15.11 13.61 7.64
CA ALA A 190 -15.19 12.18 7.35
C ALA A 190 -16.63 11.70 7.19
N ILE A 191 -17.55 12.18 8.04
CA ILE A 191 -18.99 11.89 7.91
C ILE A 191 -19.54 12.52 6.62
N ALA A 192 -19.24 13.78 6.33
CA ALA A 192 -19.71 14.46 5.12
C ALA A 192 -19.17 13.83 3.82
N LYS A 193 -17.90 13.42 3.79
CA LYS A 193 -17.28 12.68 2.68
C LYS A 193 -17.91 11.29 2.49
N ASN A 194 -18.54 10.72 3.51
CA ASN A 194 -19.33 9.50 3.36
C ASN A 194 -20.71 9.75 2.73
N VAL A 195 -21.20 10.99 2.73
CA VAL A 195 -22.54 11.35 2.21
C VAL A 195 -22.55 11.57 0.69
N ASN A 196 -21.42 11.98 0.08
CA ASN A 196 -21.28 12.13 -1.39
C ASN A 196 -20.36 11.06 -1.98
N ARG A 197 -20.82 9.81 -1.94
CA ARG A 197 -20.07 8.65 -2.44
C ARG A 197 -20.84 7.86 -3.50
N ASN A 198 -21.86 8.46 -4.13
CA ASN A 198 -22.66 7.76 -5.12
C ASN A 198 -21.80 7.37 -6.32
N GLU A 199 -20.90 8.23 -6.76
CA GLU A 199 -20.00 8.03 -7.90
C GLU A 199 -19.06 6.84 -7.66
N VAL A 200 -18.33 6.85 -6.53
CA VAL A 200 -17.44 5.74 -6.15
C VAL A 200 -18.23 4.45 -5.90
N LYS A 201 -19.39 4.52 -5.23
CA LYS A 201 -20.24 3.35 -4.98
C LYS A 201 -20.81 2.76 -6.27
N ASN A 202 -21.24 3.62 -7.20
CA ASN A 202 -21.74 3.22 -8.51
C ASN A 202 -20.61 2.61 -9.34
N PHE A 203 -19.42 3.22 -9.30
CA PHE A 203 -18.23 2.67 -9.92
C PHE A 203 -17.87 1.31 -9.36
N GLU A 204 -17.80 1.14 -8.04
CA GLU A 204 -17.48 -0.14 -7.39
C GLU A 204 -18.51 -1.22 -7.78
N ALA A 205 -19.81 -0.90 -7.68
CA ALA A 205 -20.88 -1.81 -8.07
C ALA A 205 -20.78 -2.22 -9.55
N TRP A 206 -20.48 -1.27 -10.43
CA TRP A 206 -20.23 -1.55 -11.84
C TRP A 206 -18.95 -2.39 -12.03
N TYR A 207 -17.83 -2.02 -11.42
CA TYR A 207 -16.53 -2.66 -11.58
C TYR A 207 -16.56 -4.14 -11.16
N TYR A 208 -17.22 -4.43 -10.04
CA TYR A 208 -17.38 -5.80 -9.54
C TYR A 208 -18.30 -6.67 -10.41
N SER A 209 -19.20 -6.06 -11.18
CA SER A 209 -20.09 -6.76 -12.11
C SER A 209 -19.61 -6.74 -13.56
N ALA A 210 -18.63 -5.88 -13.88
CA ALA A 210 -18.05 -5.75 -15.21
C ALA A 210 -17.26 -7.00 -15.62
N LYS A 211 -17.21 -7.24 -16.93
CA LYS A 211 -16.33 -8.26 -17.53
C LYS A 211 -14.89 -7.81 -17.41
N ASP A 212 -13.97 -8.76 -17.26
CA ASP A 212 -12.54 -8.47 -17.04
C ASP A 212 -11.96 -7.52 -18.10
N ASN A 213 -12.25 -7.75 -19.39
CA ASN A 213 -11.78 -6.90 -20.49
C ASN A 213 -12.26 -5.44 -20.43
N ASP A 214 -13.35 -5.15 -19.72
CA ASP A 214 -13.89 -3.79 -19.60
C ASP A 214 -13.35 -3.06 -18.35
N ARG A 215 -12.79 -3.79 -17.38
CA ARG A 215 -12.42 -3.26 -16.07
C ARG A 215 -11.29 -2.23 -16.14
N LEU A 216 -10.21 -2.51 -16.89
CA LEU A 216 -9.11 -1.55 -17.05
C LEU A 216 -9.60 -0.24 -17.67
N LYS A 217 -10.46 -0.33 -18.69
CA LYS A 217 -11.04 0.85 -19.34
C LYS A 217 -11.89 1.64 -18.36
N GLY A 218 -12.87 1.03 -17.70
CA GLY A 218 -13.74 1.79 -16.80
C GLY A 218 -13.05 2.28 -15.54
N TYR A 219 -12.05 1.55 -15.03
CA TYR A 219 -11.14 2.05 -13.99
C TYR A 219 -10.42 3.33 -14.45
N SER A 220 -9.84 3.30 -15.64
CA SER A 220 -9.10 4.42 -16.20
C SER A 220 -10.01 5.61 -16.50
N ASP A 221 -11.20 5.37 -17.07
CA ASP A 221 -12.21 6.40 -17.35
C ASP A 221 -12.67 7.07 -16.05
N PHE A 222 -12.91 6.29 -14.99
CA PHE A 222 -13.32 6.82 -13.69
C PHE A 222 -12.26 7.71 -13.09
N ARG A 223 -11.00 7.26 -13.04
CA ARG A 223 -9.89 8.07 -12.50
C ARG A 223 -9.61 9.33 -13.30
N ASN A 224 -9.76 9.26 -14.62
CA ASN A 224 -9.56 10.42 -15.48
C ASN A 224 -10.70 11.45 -15.32
N THR A 225 -11.92 11.00 -15.05
CA THR A 225 -13.10 11.86 -14.89
C THR A 225 -13.21 12.43 -13.48
N TYR A 226 -12.88 11.64 -12.45
CA TYR A 226 -13.09 11.97 -11.04
C TYR A 226 -11.79 11.87 -10.25
N THR A 227 -10.80 12.68 -10.63
CA THR A 227 -9.47 12.71 -10.00
C THR A 227 -9.51 12.94 -8.48
N GLU A 228 -10.53 13.63 -7.98
CA GLU A 228 -10.75 13.89 -6.55
C GLU A 228 -10.99 12.62 -5.72
N TYR A 229 -11.35 11.51 -6.36
CA TYR A 229 -11.59 10.22 -5.70
C TYR A 229 -10.40 9.25 -5.74
N ASP A 230 -9.27 9.65 -6.32
CA ASP A 230 -8.05 8.84 -6.37
C ASP A 230 -7.62 8.25 -5.01
N PRO A 231 -7.65 9.00 -3.88
CA PRO A 231 -7.28 8.45 -2.58
C PRO A 231 -8.14 7.26 -2.15
N PHE A 232 -9.40 7.17 -2.60
CA PHE A 232 -10.31 6.07 -2.27
C PHE A 232 -10.12 4.89 -3.22
N ILE A 233 -9.99 5.17 -4.51
CA ILE A 233 -9.82 4.14 -5.54
C ILE A 233 -8.50 3.39 -5.35
N LEU A 234 -7.42 4.09 -4.99
CA LEU A 234 -6.10 3.48 -4.72
C LEU A 234 -6.07 2.62 -3.46
N GLN A 235 -7.06 2.76 -2.56
CA GLN A 235 -7.18 1.96 -1.34
C GLN A 235 -8.08 0.74 -1.53
N ASN A 236 -8.73 0.58 -2.69
CA ASN A 236 -9.68 -0.50 -2.90
C ASN A 236 -8.94 -1.82 -3.22
N PRO A 237 -8.96 -2.82 -2.31
CA PRO A 237 -8.15 -4.03 -2.47
C PRO A 237 -8.70 -5.00 -3.54
N PHE A 238 -9.89 -4.73 -4.08
CA PHE A 238 -10.53 -5.56 -5.09
C PHE A 238 -10.25 -5.08 -6.52
N ILE A 239 -9.58 -3.95 -6.67
CA ILE A 239 -9.08 -3.49 -7.97
C ILE A 239 -7.71 -4.12 -8.19
N ASP A 240 -7.43 -4.59 -9.41
CA ASP A 240 -6.15 -5.19 -9.72
C ASP A 240 -5.05 -4.12 -9.58
N ILE A 241 -4.06 -4.42 -8.73
CA ILE A 241 -2.95 -3.50 -8.44
C ILE A 241 -2.20 -3.10 -9.71
N ARG A 242 -2.15 -3.98 -10.72
CA ARG A 242 -1.52 -3.69 -12.02
C ARG A 242 -2.17 -2.49 -12.68
N TYR A 243 -3.49 -2.30 -12.53
CA TYR A 243 -4.17 -1.15 -13.14
C TYR A 243 -3.74 0.17 -12.50
N HIS A 244 -3.46 0.18 -11.18
CA HIS A 244 -2.91 1.34 -10.49
C HIS A 244 -1.54 1.71 -11.06
N ASP A 245 -0.66 0.71 -11.20
CA ASP A 245 0.69 0.88 -11.70
C ASP A 245 0.69 1.33 -13.17
N TRP A 246 -0.09 0.66 -14.02
CA TRP A 246 -0.20 0.97 -15.44
C TRP A 246 -0.74 2.38 -15.66
N TYR A 247 -1.81 2.77 -14.96
CA TYR A 247 -2.35 4.13 -15.06
C TYR A 247 -1.36 5.16 -14.52
N GLY A 248 -0.72 4.89 -13.39
CA GLY A 248 0.23 5.81 -12.77
C GLY A 248 1.48 6.05 -13.62
N LYS A 249 1.96 5.03 -14.35
CA LYS A 249 3.16 5.12 -15.20
C LYS A 249 2.87 5.56 -16.64
N LEU A 250 1.86 4.97 -17.28
CA LEU A 250 1.56 5.22 -18.69
C LEU A 250 0.61 6.39 -18.90
N GLY A 251 -0.28 6.67 -17.94
CA GLY A 251 -1.31 7.69 -18.04
C GLY A 251 -2.48 7.30 -18.95
N TYR A 252 -3.61 8.02 -18.81
CA TYR A 252 -4.86 7.72 -19.51
C TYR A 252 -4.69 7.70 -21.04
N ASP A 253 -4.07 8.73 -21.63
CA ASP A 253 -3.94 8.86 -23.09
C ASP A 253 -3.20 7.68 -23.72
N LYS A 254 -2.17 7.16 -23.04
CA LYS A 254 -1.40 6.01 -23.53
C LYS A 254 -2.23 4.73 -23.44
N LEU A 255 -2.94 4.52 -22.33
CA LEU A 255 -3.85 3.40 -22.16
C LEU A 255 -4.97 3.41 -23.22
N ALA A 256 -5.53 4.59 -23.51
CA ALA A 256 -6.54 4.78 -24.54
C ALA A 256 -6.01 4.44 -25.94
N ARG A 257 -4.77 4.84 -26.27
CA ARG A 257 -4.11 4.45 -27.54
C ARG A 257 -3.89 2.94 -27.68
N LEU A 258 -3.72 2.24 -26.56
CA LEU A 258 -3.62 0.79 -26.52
C LEU A 258 -4.99 0.10 -26.44
N ASN A 259 -6.09 0.86 -26.56
CA ASN A 259 -7.47 0.42 -26.43
C ASN A 259 -7.76 -0.31 -25.10
N PHE A 260 -7.00 -0.01 -24.04
CA PHE A 260 -7.09 -0.68 -22.74
C PHE A 260 -6.94 -2.20 -22.82
N ASP A 261 -6.23 -2.69 -23.83
CA ASP A 261 -5.91 -4.11 -24.02
C ASP A 261 -4.80 -4.51 -23.04
N GLU A 262 -5.13 -5.34 -22.04
CA GLU A 262 -4.20 -5.68 -20.95
C GLU A 262 -2.87 -6.23 -21.45
N GLN A 263 -2.87 -7.06 -22.51
CA GLN A 263 -1.63 -7.63 -23.03
C GLN A 263 -0.74 -6.57 -23.65
N LYS A 264 -1.32 -5.62 -24.40
CA LYS A 264 -0.56 -4.51 -25.00
C LYS A 264 -0.07 -3.53 -23.94
N VAL A 265 -0.91 -3.25 -22.94
CA VAL A 265 -0.57 -2.37 -21.82
C VAL A 265 0.56 -2.96 -21.00
N GLU A 266 0.50 -4.24 -20.67
CA GLU A 266 1.56 -4.94 -19.94
C GLU A 266 2.88 -4.95 -20.73
N GLN A 267 2.84 -5.19 -22.03
CA GLN A 267 4.03 -5.11 -22.89
C GLN A 267 4.65 -3.71 -22.89
N GLU A 268 3.83 -2.66 -23.04
CA GLU A 268 4.30 -1.28 -23.03
C GLU A 268 4.86 -0.88 -21.66
N TYR A 269 4.15 -1.25 -20.59
CA TYR A 269 4.57 -1.00 -19.21
C TYR A 269 5.92 -1.66 -18.92
N ASN A 270 6.07 -2.94 -19.25
CA ASN A 270 7.33 -3.66 -19.09
C ASN A 270 8.44 -3.05 -19.95
N SER A 271 8.14 -2.64 -21.19
CA SER A 271 9.12 -1.96 -22.03
C SER A 271 9.59 -0.66 -21.40
N PHE A 272 8.68 0.13 -20.82
CA PHE A 272 9.00 1.37 -20.13
C PHE A 272 9.83 1.14 -18.87
N CYS A 273 9.40 0.24 -17.98
CA CYS A 273 10.09 -0.08 -16.73
C CYS A 273 11.49 -0.65 -16.95
N ASN A 274 11.69 -1.43 -18.02
CA ASN A 274 12.97 -2.03 -18.33
C ASN A 274 13.91 -1.09 -19.11
N HIS A 275 13.43 0.03 -19.64
CA HIS A 275 14.23 0.91 -20.51
C HIS A 275 15.45 1.49 -19.79
N GLU A 276 15.27 2.14 -18.63
CA GLU A 276 16.39 2.73 -17.89
C GLU A 276 17.37 1.69 -17.33
N PRO A 277 16.93 0.57 -16.72
CA PRO A 277 17.84 -0.51 -16.32
C PRO A 277 18.70 -1.03 -17.49
N ILE A 278 18.10 -1.24 -18.66
CA ILE A 278 18.83 -1.66 -19.86
C ILE A 278 19.80 -0.56 -20.31
N ALA A 279 19.35 0.69 -20.34
CA ALA A 279 20.20 1.82 -20.76
C ALA A 279 21.41 1.97 -19.83
N GLN A 280 21.22 1.80 -18.53
CA GLN A 280 22.30 1.87 -17.55
C GLN A 280 23.32 0.74 -17.74
N GLU A 281 22.88 -0.50 -17.92
CA GLU A 281 23.78 -1.61 -18.23
C GLU A 281 24.47 -1.43 -19.60
N CYS A 282 23.78 -0.86 -20.58
CA CYS A 282 24.39 -0.51 -21.86
C CYS A 282 25.54 0.52 -21.68
N ARG A 283 25.35 1.54 -20.84
CA ARG A 283 26.42 2.52 -20.52
C ARG A 283 27.63 1.87 -19.83
N ASN A 284 27.42 0.81 -19.05
CA ASN A 284 28.49 0.07 -18.38
C ASN A 284 29.28 -0.85 -19.32
N VAL A 285 28.59 -1.41 -20.33
CA VAL A 285 29.12 -2.48 -21.19
C VAL A 285 29.70 -1.94 -22.51
N PHE A 286 29.14 -0.86 -23.06
CA PHE A 286 29.57 -0.27 -24.33
C PHE A 286 30.46 0.96 -24.09
N GLU A 287 31.69 0.90 -24.59
CA GLU A 287 32.68 1.97 -24.43
C GLU A 287 32.44 3.10 -25.45
N THR A 288 32.40 4.34 -24.98
CA THR A 288 32.31 5.54 -25.82
C THR A 288 33.49 5.63 -26.78
N GLY A 289 33.22 5.94 -28.05
CA GLY A 289 34.21 6.05 -29.12
C GLY A 289 34.60 4.72 -29.77
N ARG A 290 34.08 3.59 -29.28
CA ARG A 290 34.38 2.26 -29.83
C ARG A 290 33.35 1.83 -30.87
N PHE A 291 33.82 1.12 -31.90
CA PHE A 291 32.98 0.48 -32.91
C PHE A 291 32.69 -0.98 -32.53
N TYR A 292 31.43 -1.38 -32.68
CA TYR A 292 30.96 -2.75 -32.47
C TYR A 292 30.18 -3.24 -33.69
N THR A 293 30.49 -4.44 -34.18
CA THR A 293 29.76 -5.06 -35.29
C THR A 293 28.31 -5.37 -34.89
N LYS A 294 27.40 -5.48 -35.87
CA LYS A 294 26.01 -5.88 -35.61
C LYS A 294 25.89 -7.20 -34.82
N ALA A 295 26.80 -8.15 -35.05
CA ALA A 295 26.84 -9.42 -34.34
C ALA A 295 27.27 -9.25 -32.87
N GLU A 296 28.29 -8.42 -32.61
CA GLU A 296 28.74 -8.11 -31.26
C GLU A 296 27.67 -7.37 -30.46
N VAL A 297 27.06 -6.33 -31.05
CA VAL A 297 25.96 -5.58 -30.42
C VAL A 297 24.83 -6.51 -30.03
N LYS A 298 24.41 -7.40 -30.93
CA LYS A 298 23.32 -8.36 -30.66
C LYS A 298 23.67 -9.30 -29.51
N ARG A 299 24.90 -9.82 -29.48
CA ARG A 299 25.38 -10.71 -28.41
C ARG A 299 25.45 -9.99 -27.06
N MET A 300 25.99 -8.77 -27.04
CA MET A 300 26.14 -7.97 -25.82
C MET A 300 24.79 -7.53 -25.27
N LEU A 301 23.87 -7.06 -26.11
CA LEU A 301 22.49 -6.76 -25.71
C LEU A 301 21.76 -7.99 -25.19
N GLN A 302 21.94 -9.17 -25.81
CA GLN A 302 21.33 -10.40 -25.31
C GLN A 302 21.85 -10.75 -23.91
N ASN A 303 23.16 -10.63 -23.67
CA ASN A 303 23.73 -10.85 -22.34
C ASN A 303 23.17 -9.89 -21.29
N ILE A 304 22.93 -8.62 -21.65
CA ILE A 304 22.30 -7.63 -20.76
C ILE A 304 20.84 -8.03 -20.46
N TYR A 305 20.09 -8.47 -21.47
CA TYR A 305 18.72 -8.93 -21.25
C TYR A 305 18.67 -10.16 -20.34
N ASP A 306 19.58 -11.10 -20.55
CA ASP A 306 19.68 -12.32 -19.75
C ASP A 306 20.10 -12.02 -18.30
N SER A 307 21.04 -11.07 -18.08
CA SER A 307 21.47 -10.67 -16.73
C SER A 307 20.39 -9.92 -15.95
N LEU A 308 19.54 -9.17 -16.65
CA LEU A 308 18.37 -8.48 -16.07
C LEU A 308 17.15 -9.40 -15.92
N GLY A 309 17.26 -10.69 -16.27
CA GLY A 309 16.17 -11.65 -16.12
C GLY A 309 15.03 -11.49 -17.13
N LEU A 310 15.27 -10.84 -18.28
CA LEU A 310 14.29 -10.62 -19.36
C LEU A 310 14.13 -11.87 -20.24
N ILE A 311 13.68 -12.96 -19.63
CA ILE A 311 13.58 -14.29 -20.25
C ILE A 311 12.70 -14.24 -21.52
N GLY A 312 13.23 -14.72 -22.64
CA GLY A 312 12.52 -14.82 -23.92
C GLY A 312 12.63 -13.58 -24.81
N ARG A 313 13.20 -12.46 -24.33
CA ARG A 313 13.47 -11.29 -25.15
C ARG A 313 14.65 -11.55 -26.10
N LYS A 314 14.45 -11.34 -27.40
CA LYS A 314 15.52 -11.50 -28.41
C LYS A 314 16.10 -10.16 -28.82
N ALA A 315 17.39 -9.97 -28.58
CA ALA A 315 18.11 -8.75 -28.94
C ALA A 315 18.14 -8.53 -30.46
N LYS A 316 17.94 -7.28 -30.88
CA LYS A 316 18.22 -6.81 -32.23
C LYS A 316 19.25 -5.69 -32.16
N SER A 317 20.22 -5.69 -33.07
CA SER A 317 21.28 -4.66 -33.07
C SER A 317 20.74 -3.24 -33.28
N THR A 318 19.59 -3.11 -33.94
CA THR A 318 18.87 -1.84 -34.13
C THR A 318 18.32 -1.24 -32.83
N GLU A 319 18.18 -2.02 -31.76
CA GLU A 319 17.67 -1.52 -30.47
C GLU A 319 18.69 -0.66 -29.73
N LEU A 320 19.99 -0.79 -30.04
CA LEU A 320 21.07 -0.07 -29.36
C LEU A 320 20.84 1.46 -29.37
N GLY A 321 20.36 2.01 -30.49
CA GLY A 321 20.08 3.44 -30.62
C GLY A 321 18.93 3.96 -29.75
N SER A 322 18.10 3.06 -29.20
CA SER A 322 17.05 3.44 -28.23
C SER A 322 17.57 3.58 -26.80
N TYR A 323 18.77 3.06 -26.52
CA TYR A 323 19.38 3.06 -25.17
C TYR A 323 20.63 3.95 -25.08
N LEU A 324 21.38 4.08 -26.17
CA LEU A 324 22.63 4.84 -26.27
C LEU A 324 22.66 5.72 -27.52
N ASN A 325 23.46 6.78 -27.46
CA ASN A 325 23.80 7.60 -28.62
C ASN A 325 24.74 6.81 -29.54
N ALA A 326 24.17 6.00 -30.45
CA ALA A 326 24.92 5.13 -31.34
C ALA A 326 24.69 5.50 -32.81
N LYS A 327 25.77 5.55 -33.59
CA LYS A 327 25.71 5.85 -35.04
C LYS A 327 26.12 4.63 -35.85
N GLU A 328 25.28 4.25 -36.81
CA GLU A 328 25.59 3.16 -37.72
C GLU A 328 26.75 3.56 -38.66
N ARG A 329 27.74 2.67 -38.79
CA ARG A 329 28.91 2.84 -39.66
C ARG A 329 29.31 1.53 -40.34
N MET A 330 30.08 1.68 -41.41
CA MET A 330 30.72 0.58 -42.12
C MET A 330 32.24 0.78 -42.05
N ILE A 331 32.96 -0.23 -41.60
CA ILE A 331 34.43 -0.24 -41.55
C ILE A 331 34.98 -1.38 -42.41
N THR A 332 36.23 -1.26 -42.83
CA THR A 332 36.96 -2.38 -43.47
C THR A 332 37.91 -2.94 -42.42
N ASP A 333 37.86 -4.25 -42.16
CA ASP A 333 38.77 -4.90 -41.22
C ASP A 333 40.16 -5.13 -41.83
N ASP A 334 41.09 -5.59 -41.00
CA ASP A 334 42.50 -5.82 -41.37
C ASP A 334 42.66 -6.91 -42.44
N GLU A 335 41.62 -7.72 -42.67
CA GLU A 335 41.56 -8.75 -43.71
C GLU A 335 40.92 -8.25 -45.03
N GLY A 336 40.53 -6.96 -45.09
CA GLY A 336 39.92 -6.34 -46.25
C GLY A 336 38.40 -6.54 -46.35
N ASN A 337 37.75 -7.14 -45.35
CA ASN A 337 36.31 -7.38 -45.34
C ASN A 337 35.54 -6.18 -44.80
N ARG A 338 34.41 -5.84 -45.44
CA ARG A 338 33.51 -4.80 -44.96
C ARG A 338 32.64 -5.32 -43.83
N LYS A 339 32.63 -4.61 -42.69
CA LYS A 339 31.83 -4.90 -41.51
C LYS A 339 30.91 -3.73 -41.18
N GLU A 340 29.62 -4.03 -41.02
CA GLU A 340 28.60 -3.09 -40.58
C GLU A 340 28.38 -3.19 -39.06
N GLY A 341 28.18 -2.04 -38.42
CA GLY A 341 28.08 -1.95 -36.98
C GLY A 341 27.73 -0.56 -36.48
N TYR A 342 27.96 -0.33 -35.20
CA TYR A 342 27.62 0.91 -34.51
C TYR A 342 28.86 1.46 -33.79
N GLU A 343 29.08 2.76 -33.92
CA GLU A 343 30.03 3.51 -33.11
C GLU A 343 29.27 4.23 -31.99
N ILE A 344 29.75 4.07 -30.76
CA ILE A 344 29.15 4.74 -29.59
C ILE A 344 29.67 6.18 -29.53
N LEU A 345 28.76 7.14 -29.55
CA LEU A 345 29.10 8.55 -29.48
C LEU A 345 29.07 9.04 -28.02
N PRO A 346 29.75 10.17 -27.72
CA PRO A 346 29.64 10.84 -26.42
C PRO A 346 28.21 11.24 -26.05
#